data_AF-A0A6V8MLI9-F1
#
_entry.id   AF-A0A6V8MLI9-F1
#
_cell.length_a   1.000
_cell.length_b   1.000
_cell.length_c   1.000
_cell.angle_alpha   90.00
_cell.angle_beta   90.00
_cell.angle_gamma   90.00
#
_symmetry.space_group_name_H-M   'P 1'
#
loop_
_entity.id
_entity.type
_entity.pdbx_description
1 polymer ?
#
loop_
_entity_poly.entity_id
_entity_poly.type
_entity_poly.pdbx_seq_one_letter_code
_entity_poly.pdbx_strand_id
1 'polypeptide(L)'
;MEELKFNSTGPDASYLANINIFFATLFTLAIFKDRWHEDKLGSQSFLQKALDWFKQMFQGGLTGNRVQIAARREARKGLNVMIQKILYYIAIFADEGDIQVLISSGVVTKKSRKARRSTKAVPAT
;
A
#
# COMPACT_ATOMS: atom_id res chain seq x y z
N MET A 1 -2.42 -17.79 -1.86
CA MET A 1 -1.99 -16.47 -1.35
C MET A 1 -3.20 -15.60 -1.13
N GLU A 2 -3.27 -15.01 0.06
CA GLU A 2 -4.24 -13.99 0.40
C GLU A 2 -3.77 -12.66 -0.23
N GLU A 3 -4.69 -11.93 -0.86
CA GLU A 3 -4.36 -10.65 -1.50
C GLU A 3 -4.39 -9.56 -0.43
N LEU A 4 -3.22 -9.00 -0.10
CA LEU A 4 -3.10 -7.85 0.80
C LEU A 4 -3.51 -6.58 0.07
N LYS A 5 -4.27 -5.71 0.75
CA LYS A 5 -4.77 -4.45 0.20
C LYS A 5 -4.48 -3.29 1.13
N PHE A 6 -3.77 -2.28 0.62
CA PHE A 6 -3.56 -1.00 1.28
C PHE A 6 -4.80 -0.11 1.16
N ASN A 7 -5.13 0.61 2.24
CA ASN A 7 -6.19 1.61 2.24
C ASN A 7 -5.74 2.90 1.53
N SER A 8 -5.86 2.89 0.20
CA SER A 8 -5.52 4.03 -0.65
C SER A 8 -6.68 5.02 -0.84
N THR A 9 -7.79 4.88 -0.12
CA THR A 9 -9.02 5.66 -0.33
C THR A 9 -9.04 6.97 0.44
N GLY A 10 -9.95 7.89 0.06
CA GLY A 10 -10.14 9.15 0.76
C GLY A 10 -9.28 10.32 0.26
N PRO A 11 -9.40 11.49 0.92
CA PRO A 11 -8.68 12.71 0.56
C PRO A 11 -7.17 12.53 0.76
N ASP A 12 -6.38 13.41 0.15
CA ASP A 12 -4.92 13.31 0.16
C ASP A 12 -4.32 13.37 1.58
N ALA A 13 -4.99 14.05 2.53
CA ALA A 13 -4.60 14.06 3.94
C ALA A 13 -4.72 12.67 4.60
N SER A 14 -5.84 11.97 4.37
CA SER A 14 -6.04 10.60 4.88
C SER A 14 -5.09 9.62 4.19
N TYR A 15 -4.88 9.77 2.88
CA TYR A 15 -3.90 8.99 2.14
C TYR A 15 -2.49 9.18 2.71
N LEU A 16 -2.11 10.44 2.99
CA LEU A 16 -0.83 10.77 3.60
C LEU A 16 -0.67 10.12 4.98
N ALA A 17 -1.70 10.17 5.83
CA ALA A 17 -1.67 9.50 7.13
C ALA A 17 -1.46 7.98 6.97
N ASN A 18 -2.25 7.36 6.08
CA ASN A 18 -2.17 5.91 5.86
C ASN A 18 -0.80 5.46 5.33
N ILE A 19 -0.20 6.22 4.41
CA ILE A 19 1.12 5.84 3.86
C ILE A 19 2.24 6.04 4.88
N ASN A 20 2.18 7.06 5.74
CA ASN A 20 3.15 7.21 6.83
C ASN A 20 3.07 6.00 7.79
N ILE A 21 1.86 5.58 8.16
CA ILE A 21 1.66 4.38 8.99
C ILE A 21 2.18 3.14 8.26
N PHE A 22 1.87 2.99 6.97
CA PHE A 22 2.31 1.85 6.16
C PHE A 22 3.84 1.77 6.08
N PHE A 23 4.54 2.87 5.81
CA PHE A 23 6.02 2.86 5.75
C PHE A 23 6.65 2.67 7.13
N ALA A 24 6.10 3.30 8.18
CA ALA A 24 6.58 3.07 9.54
C ALA A 24 6.47 1.59 9.93
N THR A 25 5.33 0.96 9.64
CA THR A 25 5.11 -0.47 9.94
C THR A 25 5.96 -1.36 9.04
N LEU A 26 6.03 -1.09 7.74
CA LEU A 26 6.90 -1.80 6.79
C LEU A 26 8.35 -1.87 7.26
N PHE A 27 8.92 -0.74 7.70
CA PHE A 27 10.33 -0.67 8.11
C PHE A 27 10.61 -1.34 9.46
N THR A 28 9.57 -1.77 10.18
CA THR A 28 9.73 -2.58 11.40
C THR A 28 9.71 -4.08 11.15
N LEU A 29 9.25 -4.52 9.97
CA LEU A 29 9.11 -5.95 9.65
C LEU A 29 10.46 -6.65 9.54
N ALA A 30 10.50 -7.92 9.93
CA ALA A 30 11.73 -8.71 9.85
C ALA A 30 12.14 -8.93 8.38
N ILE A 31 11.17 -9.19 7.51
CA ILE A 31 11.41 -9.32 6.06
C ILE A 31 12.11 -8.09 5.46
N PHE A 32 11.86 -6.88 5.99
CA PHE A 32 12.49 -5.67 5.49
C PHE A 32 14.00 -5.64 5.77
N LYS A 33 14.44 -6.26 6.88
CA LYS A 33 15.85 -6.29 7.28
C LYS A 33 16.64 -7.36 6.55
N ASP A 34 16.06 -8.55 6.40
CA ASP A 34 16.82 -9.74 5.98
C ASP A 34 16.56 -10.18 4.54
N ARG A 35 15.41 -9.82 3.98
CA ARG A 35 14.92 -10.38 2.71
C ARG A 35 14.49 -9.31 1.70
N TRP A 36 14.69 -8.03 1.99
CA TRP A 36 14.23 -6.95 1.12
C TRP A 36 15.10 -6.78 -0.14
N HIS A 37 14.46 -6.79 -1.32
CA HIS A 37 15.15 -6.55 -2.60
C HIS A 37 15.12 -5.07 -2.97
N GLU A 38 16.06 -4.29 -2.43
CA GLU A 38 16.14 -2.84 -2.67
C GLU A 38 16.20 -2.46 -4.15
N ASP A 39 16.89 -3.26 -4.95
CA ASP A 39 17.04 -3.10 -6.40
C ASP A 39 15.71 -3.22 -7.17
N LYS A 40 14.71 -3.90 -6.60
CA LYS A 40 13.38 -4.09 -7.23
C LYS A 40 12.27 -3.28 -6.57
N LEU A 41 12.33 -3.11 -5.25
CA LEU A 41 11.28 -2.51 -4.44
C LEU A 41 11.63 -1.09 -3.95
N GLY A 42 12.89 -0.70 -4.06
CA GLY A 42 13.43 0.55 -3.55
C GLY A 42 13.94 0.42 -2.12
N SER A 43 15.05 1.10 -1.81
CA SER A 43 15.56 1.21 -0.44
C SER A 43 14.65 2.07 0.44
N GLN A 44 14.86 2.03 1.75
CA GLN A 44 14.14 2.88 2.71
C GLN A 44 14.21 4.38 2.32
N SER A 45 15.41 4.84 1.94
CA SER A 45 15.63 6.24 1.54
C SER A 45 14.90 6.59 0.23
N PHE A 46 14.82 5.66 -0.72
CA PHE A 46 14.08 5.87 -1.96
C PHE A 46 12.57 6.01 -1.69
N LEU A 47 12.02 5.11 -0.88
CA LEU A 47 10.61 5.15 -0.50
C LEU A 47 10.27 6.44 0.25
N GLN A 48 11.14 6.87 1.16
CA GLN A 48 10.98 8.13 1.88
C GLN A 48 11.00 9.33 0.92
N LYS A 49 11.92 9.37 -0.05
CA LYS A 49 11.95 10.43 -1.08
C LYS A 49 10.67 10.50 -1.91
N ALA A 50 10.10 9.34 -2.28
CA ALA A 50 8.82 9.31 -3.01
C ALA A 50 7.67 9.88 -2.16
N LEU A 51 7.64 9.57 -0.87
CA LEU A 51 6.68 10.12 0.08
C LEU A 51 6.89 11.63 0.31
N ASP A 52 8.12 12.08 0.46
CA ASP A 52 8.45 13.48 0.67
C ASP A 52 8.10 14.33 -0.57
N TRP A 53 8.31 13.79 -1.77
CA TRP A 53 7.82 14.41 -3.00
C TRP A 53 6.30 14.58 -3.00
N PHE A 54 5.56 13.54 -2.60
CA PHE A 54 4.11 13.65 -2.47
C PHE A 54 3.69 14.70 -1.41
N LYS A 55 4.37 14.76 -0.27
CA LYS A 55 4.14 15.79 0.77
C LYS A 55 4.36 17.20 0.24
N GLN A 56 5.45 17.42 -0.51
CA GLN A 56 5.77 18.71 -1.10
C GLN A 56 4.67 19.17 -2.07
N MET A 57 4.24 18.27 -2.97
CA MET A 57 3.16 18.58 -3.91
C MET A 57 1.78 18.70 -3.23
N PHE A 58 1.57 17.99 -2.12
CA PHE A 58 0.39 18.19 -1.28
C PHE A 58 0.34 19.61 -0.72
N GLN A 59 1.42 20.07 -0.09
CA GLN A 59 1.50 21.39 0.54
C GLN A 59 1.26 22.53 -0.45
N GLY A 60 1.98 22.61 -1.57
CA GLY A 60 1.73 23.70 -2.52
C GLY A 60 0.55 23.44 -3.46
N GLY A 61 -0.07 22.25 -3.42
CA GLY A 61 -1.41 22.06 -3.95
C GLY A 61 -2.50 22.74 -3.09
N LEU A 62 -2.26 22.95 -1.78
CA LEU A 62 -3.18 23.68 -0.89
C LEU A 62 -3.23 25.17 -1.20
N THR A 63 -2.19 25.73 -1.83
CA THR A 63 -2.16 27.14 -2.25
C THR A 63 -2.91 27.41 -3.57
N GLY A 64 -3.57 26.38 -4.14
CA GLY A 64 -4.33 26.50 -5.38
C GLY A 64 -3.48 26.37 -6.66
N ASN A 65 -2.19 26.05 -6.55
CA ASN A 65 -1.33 25.88 -7.71
C ASN A 65 -1.70 24.62 -8.51
N ARG A 66 -2.24 24.83 -9.73
CA ARG A 66 -2.72 23.75 -10.61
C ARG A 66 -1.62 22.77 -11.02
N VAL A 67 -0.39 23.23 -11.23
CA VAL A 67 0.75 22.38 -11.59
C VAL A 67 1.07 21.43 -10.44
N GLN A 68 1.08 21.94 -9.21
CA GLN A 68 1.33 21.11 -8.03
C GLN A 68 0.19 20.15 -7.72
N ILE A 69 -1.06 20.55 -7.96
CA ILE A 69 -2.22 19.63 -7.87
C ILE A 69 -2.06 18.47 -8.87
N ALA A 70 -1.65 18.75 -10.11
CA ALA A 70 -1.40 17.70 -11.11
C ALA A 70 -0.22 16.80 -10.69
N ALA A 71 0.90 17.38 -10.27
CA ALA A 71 2.07 16.65 -9.80
C ALA A 71 1.77 15.78 -8.58
N ARG A 72 0.93 16.26 -7.64
CA ARG A 72 0.45 15.49 -6.48
C ARG A 72 -0.34 14.26 -6.90
N ARG A 73 -1.26 14.41 -7.85
CA ARG A 73 -2.04 13.27 -8.38
C ARG A 73 -1.13 12.23 -9.00
N GLU A 74 -0.11 12.66 -9.73
CA GLU A 74 0.86 11.76 -10.34
C GLU A 74 1.75 11.07 -9.31
N ALA A 75 2.22 11.80 -8.30
CA ALA A 75 2.96 11.25 -7.17
C ALA A 75 2.13 10.18 -6.42
N ARG A 76 0.83 10.43 -6.19
CA ARG A 76 -0.08 9.43 -5.59
C ARG A 76 -0.21 8.16 -6.43
N LYS A 77 -0.30 8.29 -7.77
CA LYS A 77 -0.32 7.10 -8.66
C LYS A 77 1.00 6.32 -8.56
N GLY A 78 2.13 7.02 -8.59
CA GLY A 78 3.45 6.41 -8.44
C GLY A 78 3.58 5.63 -7.13
N LEU A 79 3.19 6.24 -6.01
CA LEU A 79 3.18 5.57 -4.70
C LEU A 79 2.25 4.36 -4.67
N ASN A 80 1.06 4.44 -5.26
CA ASN A 80 0.14 3.29 -5.33
C ASN A 80 0.77 2.10 -6.07
N VAL A 81 1.46 2.35 -7.19
CA VAL A 81 2.16 1.29 -7.94
C VAL A 81 3.29 0.69 -7.11
N MET A 82 4.07 1.50 -6.40
CA MET A 82 5.13 1.01 -5.50
C MET A 82 4.52 0.14 -4.39
N ILE A 83 3.49 0.63 -3.69
CA ILE A 83 2.83 -0.09 -2.60
C ILE A 83 2.26 -1.42 -3.09
N GLN A 84 1.66 -1.48 -4.27
CA GLN A 84 1.17 -2.74 -4.85
C GLN A 84 2.28 -3.78 -5.04
N LYS A 85 3.44 -3.36 -5.55
CA LYS A 85 4.61 -4.24 -5.70
C LYS A 85 5.12 -4.73 -4.35
N ILE A 86 5.18 -3.84 -3.36
CA ILE A 86 5.59 -4.16 -2.00
C ILE A 86 4.62 -5.18 -1.36
N LEU A 87 3.31 -4.94 -1.45
CA LEU A 87 2.31 -5.86 -0.89
C LEU A 87 2.32 -7.22 -1.59
N TYR A 88 2.52 -7.25 -2.90
CA TYR A 88 2.69 -8.50 -3.64
C TYR A 88 3.91 -9.28 -3.15
N TYR A 89 5.04 -8.59 -2.95
CA TYR A 89 6.25 -9.20 -2.43
C TYR A 89 6.05 -9.76 -1.01
N ILE A 90 5.45 -8.97 -0.12
CA ILE A 90 5.14 -9.39 1.26
C ILE A 90 4.25 -10.63 1.27
N ALA A 91 3.23 -10.69 0.40
CA ALA A 91 2.36 -11.86 0.31
C ALA A 91 3.06 -13.16 -0.13
N ILE A 92 4.26 -13.06 -0.73
CA ILE A 92 5.05 -14.22 -1.19
C ILE A 92 6.10 -14.63 -0.16
N PHE A 93 6.77 -13.66 0.46
CA PHE A 93 8.02 -13.89 1.20
C PHE A 93 7.91 -13.64 2.70
N ALA A 94 6.89 -12.91 3.15
CA ALA A 94 6.71 -12.61 4.56
C ALA A 94 6.08 -13.81 5.28
N ASP A 95 6.44 -13.99 6.54
CA ASP A 95 5.77 -14.97 7.40
C ASP A 95 4.44 -14.43 7.92
N GLU A 96 3.67 -15.27 8.60
CA GLU A 96 2.38 -14.85 9.17
C GLU A 96 2.56 -13.75 10.23
N GLY A 97 3.69 -13.70 10.95
CA GLY A 97 3.97 -12.66 11.94
C GLY A 97 4.09 -11.28 11.30
N ASP A 98 4.91 -11.17 10.25
CA ASP A 98 5.05 -9.95 9.45
C ASP A 98 3.70 -9.49 8.86
N ILE A 99 2.90 -10.44 8.36
CA ILE A 99 1.55 -10.15 7.81
C ILE A 99 0.61 -9.64 8.91
N GLN A 100 0.63 -10.23 10.09
CA GLN A 100 -0.21 -9.79 11.21
C GLN A 100 0.18 -8.40 11.72
N VAL A 101 1.48 -8.06 11.75
CA VAL A 101 1.94 -6.70 12.10
C VAL A 101 1.36 -5.67 11.12
N LEU A 102 1.40 -5.95 9.82
CA LEU A 102 0.81 -5.07 8.82
C LEU A 102 -0.70 -4.93 8.96
N ILE A 103 -1.43 -6.00 9.24
CA ILE A 103 -2.89 -5.92 9.39
C ILE A 103 -3.27 -5.16 10.66
N SER A 104 -2.51 -5.39 11.75
CA SER A 104 -2.72 -4.72 13.03
C SER A 104 -2.51 -3.21 12.95
N SER A 105 -1.81 -2.71 11.93
CA SER A 105 -1.68 -1.27 11.66
C SER A 105 -2.98 -0.59 11.25
N GLY A 106 -4.00 -1.35 10.83
CA GLY A 106 -5.28 -0.84 10.35
C GLY A 106 -5.26 -0.22 8.94
N VAL A 107 -4.08 -0.10 8.30
CA VAL A 107 -3.97 0.45 6.93
C VAL A 107 -3.83 -0.61 5.84
N VAL A 108 -3.65 -1.87 6.22
CA VAL A 108 -3.63 -3.04 5.33
C VAL A 108 -4.70 -4.04 5.74
N THR A 109 -5.39 -4.64 4.77
CA THR A 109 -6.41 -5.68 4.99
C THR A 109 -6.17 -6.88 4.11
N LYS A 110 -6.58 -8.07 4.56
CA LYS A 110 -6.71 -9.26 3.72
C LYS A 110 -8.00 -9.15 2.91
N LYS A 111 -7.93 -9.31 1.59
CA LYS A 111 -9.13 -9.41 0.75
C LYS A 111 -9.76 -10.78 1.00
N SER A 112 -11.01 -10.81 1.46
CA SER A 112 -11.74 -12.07 1.53
C SER A 112 -11.92 -12.63 0.12
N ARG A 113 -11.59 -13.91 -0.09
CA ARG A 113 -12.07 -14.60 -1.29
C ARG A 113 -13.59 -14.56 -1.21
N LYS A 114 -14.26 -13.93 -2.17
CA LYS A 114 -15.70 -14.15 -2.35
C LYS A 114 -15.89 -15.66 -2.42
N ALA A 115 -16.64 -16.22 -1.47
CA ALA A 115 -17.08 -17.61 -1.56
C ALA A 115 -17.72 -17.76 -2.95
N ARG A 116 -17.17 -18.64 -3.80
CA ARG A 116 -17.85 -19.06 -5.02
C ARG A 116 -19.19 -19.61 -4.56
N ARG A 117 -20.28 -18.88 -4.76
CA ARG A 117 -21.63 -19.43 -4.62
C ARG A 117 -21.72 -20.58 -5.61
N SER A 118 -21.58 -21.80 -5.10
CA SER A 118 -21.97 -22.99 -5.84
C SER A 118 -23.49 -22.98 -5.91
N THR A 119 -24.03 -22.52 -7.03
CA THR A 119 -25.42 -22.83 -7.38
C THR A 119 -25.45 -24.32 -7.72
N LYS A 120 -25.77 -25.16 -6.75
CA LYS A 120 -26.28 -26.50 -7.07
C LYS A 120 -27.60 -26.28 -7.78
N ALA A 121 -27.64 -26.51 -9.09
CA ALA A 121 -28.88 -26.62 -9.83
C ALA A 121 -29.65 -27.81 -9.24
N VAL A 122 -30.82 -27.54 -8.67
CA VAL A 122 -31.77 -28.58 -8.29
C VAL A 122 -32.34 -29.13 -9.60
N PRO A 123 -32.26 -30.43 -9.88
CA PRO A 123 -32.88 -31.00 -11.08
C PRO A 123 -34.40 -30.89 -10.96
N ALA A 124 -35.04 -30.37 -12.00
CA ALA A 124 -36.49 -30.33 -12.11
C ALA A 124 -37.03 -31.76 -12.08
N THR A 125 -38.04 -31.99 -11.23
CA THR A 125 -38.79 -33.25 -11.13
C THR A 125 -39.94 -33.24 -12.13
#